data_AF-A0AAD7XG60-F1
#
_entry.id   AF-A0AAD7XG60-F1
#
_cell.length_a   1.000
_cell.length_b   1.000
_cell.length_c   1.000
_cell.angle_alpha   90.00
_cell.angle_beta   90.00
_cell.angle_gamma   90.00
#
_symmetry.space_group_name_H-M   'P 1'
#
loop_
_entity.id
_entity.type
_entity.pdbx_description
1 polymer ?
#
loop_
_entity_poly.entity_id
_entity_poly.type
_entity_poly.pdbx_seq_one_letter_code
_entity_poly.pdbx_strand_id
1 'polypeptide(L)'
;MGKRHHSDDSETSGSSESGSDSEDRYTRPESKRRAVGASEVSSSIDFDALPKSLNEEISNPAELLGILTPSIQTKLLEKLLEDEALKPAVLNTLNGVLAEAMLAYTAKITKKAEHAASGLATRISHREAKMIEFSAYPQAVEPFLKDVALVARLPVKSSAKAAFELLLTLVRESIPSSENAYCDWGRDRFDKTADAMMAVLAKRRKEEEGERWKYREVLAELKDTLGDMRNELGLEFKEYPWMGETSALMESWVSADGDSTKGTS
;
A
#
# COMPACT_ATOMS: atom_id res chain seq x y z
N MET A 1 28.28 -65.49 -29.01
CA MET A 1 27.87 -65.45 -30.44
C MET A 1 27.48 -64.00 -30.71
N GLY A 2 28.29 -63.11 -31.28
CA GLY A 2 28.88 -63.15 -32.64
C GLY A 2 27.74 -62.98 -33.65
N LYS A 3 27.58 -61.93 -34.46
CA LYS A 3 28.47 -60.97 -35.15
C LYS A 3 27.63 -59.70 -35.47
N ARG A 4 28.19 -58.48 -35.40
CA ARG A 4 28.69 -57.60 -36.51
C ARG A 4 27.59 -57.20 -37.53
N HIS A 5 27.48 -55.98 -38.08
CA HIS A 5 28.52 -55.07 -38.61
C HIS A 5 27.83 -53.72 -38.99
N HIS A 6 28.49 -52.56 -38.77
CA HIS A 6 29.00 -51.60 -39.79
C HIS A 6 27.94 -50.71 -40.48
N SER A 7 28.10 -49.39 -40.72
CA SER A 7 29.19 -48.41 -40.56
C SER A 7 28.58 -46.98 -40.69
N ASP A 8 29.26 -45.96 -40.13
CA ASP A 8 29.88 -44.78 -40.79
C ASP A 8 29.24 -44.26 -42.10
N ASP A 9 29.15 -42.98 -42.46
CA ASP A 9 29.76 -41.69 -42.10
C ASP A 9 28.84 -40.59 -42.66
N SER A 10 28.95 -39.35 -42.18
CA SER A 10 29.25 -38.19 -43.05
C SER A 10 29.25 -36.87 -42.30
N GLU A 11 30.46 -36.32 -42.20
CA GLU A 11 30.75 -34.91 -41.99
C GLU A 11 30.22 -34.07 -43.16
N THR A 12 29.76 -32.84 -42.89
CA THR A 12 29.94 -31.72 -43.82
C THR A 12 30.23 -30.45 -43.05
N SER A 13 31.43 -29.96 -43.32
CA SER A 13 32.01 -28.65 -43.04
C SER A 13 31.50 -27.58 -44.02
N GLY A 14 31.69 -26.30 -43.69
CA GLY A 14 31.66 -25.17 -44.63
C GLY A 14 30.81 -23.99 -44.13
N SER A 15 31.35 -23.05 -43.35
CA SER A 15 32.15 -21.89 -43.78
C SER A 15 31.33 -20.83 -44.53
N SER A 16 31.25 -19.61 -43.98
CA SER A 16 31.58 -18.35 -44.67
C SER A 16 31.50 -17.15 -43.73
N GLU A 17 32.63 -16.45 -43.64
CA GLU A 17 32.81 -15.12 -43.06
C GLU A 17 32.15 -14.02 -43.91
N SER A 18 31.72 -12.95 -43.25
CA SER A 18 31.70 -11.55 -43.72
C SER A 18 31.20 -10.73 -42.53
N GLY A 19 31.92 -9.78 -41.93
CA GLY A 19 32.92 -8.88 -42.48
C GLY A 19 32.23 -7.56 -42.87
N SER A 20 31.90 -6.73 -41.88
CA SER A 20 31.78 -5.27 -42.07
C SER A 20 31.80 -4.51 -40.74
N ASP A 21 32.92 -3.81 -40.56
CA ASP A 21 33.03 -2.60 -39.77
C ASP A 21 31.85 -1.64 -40.03
N SER A 22 31.31 -1.07 -38.96
CA SER A 22 30.72 0.26 -39.03
C SER A 22 30.96 0.97 -37.70
N GLU A 23 31.97 1.83 -37.74
CA GLU A 23 32.19 2.94 -36.83
C GLU A 23 30.96 3.87 -36.79
N ASP A 24 30.86 4.55 -35.65
CA ASP A 24 30.29 5.88 -35.49
C ASP A 24 28.84 6.13 -35.95
N ARG A 25 27.95 6.20 -34.95
CA ARG A 25 27.13 7.41 -34.73
C ARG A 25 26.54 7.43 -33.32
N TYR A 26 27.23 8.17 -32.45
CA TYR A 26 26.63 8.81 -31.29
C TYR A 26 25.57 9.81 -31.76
N THR A 27 24.31 9.39 -31.88
CA THR A 27 23.17 10.31 -31.95
C THR A 27 22.61 10.51 -30.54
N ARG A 28 23.06 11.63 -29.96
CA ARG A 28 22.49 12.26 -28.77
C ARG A 28 20.96 12.33 -28.90
N PRO A 29 20.17 11.77 -27.98
CA PRO A 29 18.73 11.98 -28.00
C PRO A 29 18.46 13.44 -27.64
N GLU A 30 17.91 14.17 -28.62
CA GLU A 30 17.36 15.49 -28.41
C GLU A 30 16.34 15.44 -27.27
N SER A 31 16.64 16.20 -26.24
CA SER A 31 15.78 16.45 -25.10
C SER A 31 14.52 17.19 -25.57
N LYS A 32 13.50 16.46 -26.04
CA LYS A 32 12.14 16.98 -26.12
C LYS A 32 11.62 17.15 -24.69
N ARG A 33 11.98 18.30 -24.10
CA ARG A 33 11.25 18.87 -22.97
C ARG A 33 9.82 19.11 -23.45
N ARG A 34 8.93 18.14 -23.22
CA ARG A 34 7.50 18.43 -23.15
C ARG A 34 7.34 19.41 -21.99
N ALA A 35 6.96 20.64 -22.33
CA ALA A 35 6.44 21.59 -21.40
C ALA A 35 5.30 20.90 -20.64
N VAL A 36 5.59 20.53 -19.39
CA VAL A 36 4.56 20.27 -18.41
C VAL A 36 3.87 21.61 -18.26
N GLY A 37 2.59 21.66 -18.65
CA GLY A 37 1.74 22.81 -18.45
C GLY A 37 1.84 23.20 -16.99
N ALA A 38 2.50 24.32 -16.73
CA ALA A 38 2.26 25.07 -15.52
C ALA A 38 0.77 25.38 -15.56
N SER A 39 0.01 24.64 -14.75
CA SER A 39 -1.30 25.09 -14.31
C SER A 39 -1.04 26.44 -13.67
N GLU A 40 -1.27 27.50 -14.43
CA GLU A 40 -1.39 28.85 -13.91
C GLU A 40 -2.56 28.82 -12.94
N VAL A 41 -2.26 28.46 -11.69
CA VAL A 41 -3.02 28.96 -10.56
C VAL A 41 -2.73 30.46 -10.60
N SER A 42 -3.54 31.17 -11.37
CA SER A 42 -3.66 32.61 -11.28
C SER A 42 -4.21 32.90 -9.89
N SER A 43 -3.31 32.92 -8.90
CA SER A 43 -3.54 33.62 -7.66
C SER A 43 -3.52 35.09 -8.05
N SER A 44 -4.69 35.62 -8.42
CA SER A 44 -4.93 37.05 -8.42
C SER A 44 -4.48 37.56 -7.05
N ILE A 45 -3.29 38.16 -7.01
CA ILE A 45 -2.79 38.86 -5.83
C ILE A 45 -3.77 40.00 -5.64
N ASP A 46 -4.57 39.92 -4.59
CA ASP A 46 -5.48 40.98 -4.22
C ASP A 46 -4.63 42.12 -3.65
N PHE A 47 -4.27 43.07 -4.51
CA PHE A 47 -3.41 44.20 -4.13
C PHE A 47 -4.08 45.12 -3.10
N ASP A 48 -5.41 45.00 -2.91
CA ASP A 48 -6.14 45.68 -1.86
C ASP A 48 -5.93 45.04 -0.47
N ALA A 49 -5.35 43.83 -0.42
CA ALA A 49 -4.94 43.15 0.82
C ALA A 49 -3.48 43.44 1.23
N LEU A 50 -2.77 44.33 0.52
CA LEU A 50 -1.44 44.76 0.92
C LEU A 50 -1.52 45.70 2.14
N PRO A 51 -0.59 45.58 3.11
CA PRO A 51 -0.56 46.48 4.25
C PRO A 51 -0.39 47.92 3.75
N LYS A 52 -1.22 48.83 4.26
CA LYS A 52 -1.25 50.24 3.83
C LYS A 52 0.01 50.98 4.29
N SER A 53 0.76 50.39 5.21
CA SER A 53 2.01 50.90 5.76
C SER A 53 2.91 49.77 6.26
N LEU A 54 4.23 49.91 6.08
CA LEU A 54 5.24 49.00 6.67
C LEU A 54 5.29 49.07 8.21
N ASN A 55 4.62 50.05 8.82
CA ASN A 55 4.54 50.22 10.27
C ASN A 55 3.24 49.66 10.86
N GLU A 56 2.36 49.03 10.06
CA GLU A 56 1.18 48.35 10.61
C GLU A 56 1.63 47.06 11.31
N GLU A 57 1.31 46.94 12.61
CA GLU A 57 1.51 45.69 13.34
C GLU A 57 0.67 44.58 12.74
N ILE A 58 1.24 43.37 12.65
CA ILE A 58 0.53 42.18 12.16
C ILE A 58 -0.60 41.87 13.14
N SER A 59 -1.81 42.29 12.77
CA SER A 59 -3.02 42.10 13.55
C SER A 59 -3.74 40.80 13.19
N ASN A 60 -3.46 40.24 12.01
CA ASN A 60 -4.05 39.01 11.53
C ASN A 60 -3.22 37.78 11.95
N PRO A 61 -3.77 36.86 12.76
CA PRO A 61 -3.07 35.64 13.16
C PRO A 61 -2.62 34.75 11.98
N ALA A 62 -3.30 34.82 10.84
CA ALA A 62 -2.94 34.04 9.65
C ALA A 62 -1.61 34.50 9.02
N GLU A 63 -1.31 35.80 9.08
CA GLU A 63 -0.05 36.36 8.60
C GLU A 63 1.12 35.94 9.50
N LEU A 64 0.89 35.84 10.81
CA LEU A 64 1.88 35.29 11.75
C LEU A 64 2.24 33.85 11.39
N LEU A 65 1.25 33.00 11.08
CA LEU A 65 1.50 31.61 10.68
C LEU A 65 2.39 31.49 9.44
N GLY A 66 2.24 32.41 8.48
CA GLY A 66 3.05 32.46 7.26
C GLY A 66 4.54 32.79 7.51
N ILE A 67 4.86 33.42 8.64
CA ILE A 67 6.23 33.77 9.04
C ILE A 67 6.87 32.65 9.87
N LEU A 68 6.07 31.80 10.52
CA LEU A 68 6.58 30.73 11.37
C LEU A 68 7.21 29.61 10.51
N THR A 69 8.48 29.31 10.79
CA THR A 69 9.13 28.11 10.23
C THR A 69 8.51 26.84 10.79
N PRO A 70 8.62 25.68 10.11
CA PRO A 70 8.09 24.40 10.61
C PRO A 70 8.57 24.06 12.04
N SER A 71 9.84 24.34 12.36
CA SER A 71 10.38 24.11 13.69
C SER A 71 9.71 24.98 14.76
N ILE A 72 9.37 26.23 14.42
CA ILE A 72 8.69 27.14 15.35
C ILE A 72 7.21 26.75 15.49
N GLN A 73 6.56 26.31 14.41
CA GLN A 73 5.19 25.79 14.45
C GLN A 73 5.09 24.56 15.38
N THR A 74 6.05 23.63 15.31
CA THR A 74 6.11 22.48 16.23
C THR A 74 6.25 22.93 17.69
N LYS A 75 7.20 23.83 17.98
CA LYS A 75 7.40 24.35 19.34
C LYS A 75 6.19 25.10 19.88
N LEU A 76 5.49 25.84 19.01
CA LEU A 76 4.25 26.52 19.37
C LEU A 76 3.18 25.49 19.73
N LEU A 77 3.02 24.45 18.93
CA LEU A 77 2.07 23.37 19.20
C LEU A 77 2.39 22.63 20.51
N GLU A 78 3.66 22.32 20.76
CA GLU A 78 4.12 21.71 22.02
C GLU A 78 3.72 22.58 23.22
N LYS A 79 4.02 23.89 23.18
CA LYS A 79 3.63 24.82 24.24
C LYS A 79 2.12 24.92 24.44
N LEU A 80 1.36 24.91 23.35
CA LEU A 80 -0.10 24.94 23.40
C LEU A 80 -0.70 23.65 23.98
N LEU A 81 -0.02 22.51 23.81
CA LEU A 81 -0.40 21.23 24.40
C LEU A 81 0.03 21.08 25.87
N GLU A 82 1.05 21.82 26.30
CA GLU A 82 1.51 21.91 27.69
C GLU A 82 0.60 22.80 28.55
N ASP A 83 -0.12 23.76 27.95
CA ASP A 83 -1.07 24.62 28.65
C ASP A 83 -2.39 23.87 28.93
N GLU A 84 -2.62 23.51 30.21
CA GLU A 84 -3.82 22.76 30.63
C GLU A 84 -5.15 23.46 30.32
N ALA A 85 -5.18 24.79 30.20
CA ALA A 85 -6.41 25.52 29.85
C ALA A 85 -6.73 25.42 28.34
N LEU A 86 -5.71 25.37 27.49
CA LEU A 86 -5.85 25.34 26.02
C LEU A 86 -5.85 23.92 25.45
N LYS A 87 -5.17 23.00 26.11
CA LYS A 87 -4.97 21.61 25.69
C LYS A 87 -6.26 20.89 25.26
N PRO A 88 -7.42 20.98 25.95
CA PRO A 88 -8.64 20.34 25.47
C PRO A 88 -9.12 20.86 24.12
N ALA A 89 -9.04 22.19 23.91
CA ALA A 89 -9.44 22.82 22.66
C ALA A 89 -8.47 22.45 21.53
N VAL A 90 -7.16 22.50 21.79
CA VAL A 90 -6.10 22.14 20.83
C VAL A 90 -6.23 20.67 20.41
N LEU A 91 -6.43 19.75 21.36
CA LEU A 91 -6.64 18.33 21.06
C LEU A 91 -7.91 18.10 20.24
N ASN A 92 -9.01 18.78 20.55
CA ASN A 92 -10.24 18.68 19.74
C ASN A 92 -10.03 19.17 18.31
N THR A 93 -9.33 20.30 18.12
CA THR A 93 -9.00 20.80 16.77
C THR A 93 -8.08 19.84 16.03
N LEU A 94 -7.02 19.34 16.69
CA LEU A 94 -6.13 18.34 16.10
C LEU A 94 -6.90 17.08 15.69
N ASN A 95 -7.80 16.58 16.53
CA ASN A 95 -8.60 15.40 16.20
C ASN A 95 -9.49 15.62 14.97
N GLY A 96 -10.06 16.82 14.81
CA GLY A 96 -10.83 17.19 13.62
C GLY A 96 -9.97 17.20 12.35
N VAL A 97 -8.83 17.88 12.39
CA VAL A 97 -7.91 17.97 11.24
C VAL A 97 -7.29 16.60 10.92
N LEU A 98 -6.95 15.82 11.94
CA LEU A 98 -6.39 14.48 11.77
C LEU A 98 -7.38 13.50 11.14
N ALA A 99 -8.69 13.66 11.38
CA ALA A 99 -9.71 12.82 10.73
C ALA A 99 -9.71 13.01 9.21
N GLU A 100 -9.67 14.25 8.73
CA GLU A 100 -9.58 14.56 7.30
C GLU A 100 -8.22 14.14 6.73
N ALA A 101 -7.14 14.45 7.44
CA ALA A 101 -5.79 14.08 7.03
C ALA A 101 -5.61 12.56 6.94
N MET A 102 -6.25 11.77 7.82
CA MET A 102 -6.21 10.31 7.79
C MET A 102 -6.79 9.75 6.50
N LEU A 103 -7.93 10.28 6.04
CA LEU A 103 -8.56 9.84 4.79
C LEU A 103 -7.68 10.17 3.58
N ALA A 104 -7.13 11.38 3.54
CA ALA A 104 -6.19 11.78 2.48
C ALA A 104 -4.90 10.95 2.51
N TYR A 105 -4.39 10.63 3.71
CA TYR A 105 -3.18 9.83 3.90
C TYR A 105 -3.39 8.40 3.42
N THR A 106 -4.45 7.73 3.89
CA THR A 106 -4.78 6.36 3.47
C THR A 106 -4.95 6.26 1.97
N ALA A 107 -5.73 7.16 1.35
CA ALA A 107 -5.88 7.20 -0.11
C ALA A 107 -4.54 7.41 -0.85
N LYS A 108 -3.64 8.23 -0.31
CA LYS A 108 -2.30 8.43 -0.86
C LYS A 108 -1.45 7.16 -0.77
N ILE A 109 -1.51 6.42 0.33
CA ILE A 109 -0.77 5.16 0.50
C ILE A 109 -1.35 4.06 -0.39
N THR A 110 -2.68 3.93 -0.48
CA THR A 110 -3.36 3.02 -1.40
C THR A 110 -2.86 3.21 -2.83
N LYS A 111 -2.88 4.43 -3.36
CA LYS A 111 -2.35 4.73 -4.71
C LYS A 111 -0.88 4.36 -4.89
N LYS A 112 -0.06 4.52 -3.84
CA LYS A 112 1.35 4.15 -3.90
C LYS A 112 1.55 2.63 -3.93
N ALA A 113 0.75 1.90 -3.15
CA ALA A 113 0.79 0.43 -3.14
C ALA A 113 0.32 -0.14 -4.47
N GLU A 114 -0.82 0.34 -5.00
CA GLU A 114 -1.32 -0.02 -6.34
C GLU A 114 -0.28 0.30 -7.43
N HIS A 115 0.38 1.46 -7.36
CA HIS A 115 1.43 1.81 -8.31
C HIS A 115 2.65 0.87 -8.21
N ALA A 116 3.04 0.50 -6.99
CA ALA A 116 4.16 -0.42 -6.76
C ALA A 116 3.86 -1.83 -7.31
N ALA A 117 2.65 -2.33 -7.08
CA ALA A 117 2.22 -3.64 -7.57
C ALA A 117 1.93 -3.66 -9.09
N SER A 118 1.27 -2.63 -9.63
CA SER A 118 1.00 -2.52 -11.08
C SER A 118 2.27 -2.40 -11.92
N GLY A 119 3.35 -1.83 -11.37
CA GLY A 119 4.67 -1.83 -12.00
C GLY A 119 5.25 -3.24 -12.26
N LEU A 120 4.76 -4.25 -11.51
CA LEU A 120 5.09 -5.66 -11.72
C LEU A 120 4.17 -6.28 -12.79
N ALA A 121 2.89 -5.90 -12.82
CA ALA A 121 1.92 -6.41 -13.79
C ALA A 121 2.12 -5.86 -15.23
N THR A 122 2.74 -4.68 -15.39
CA THR A 122 2.83 -3.96 -16.67
C THR A 122 4.05 -4.29 -17.54
N ARG A 123 4.90 -5.27 -17.18
CA ARG A 123 6.08 -5.64 -17.98
C ARG A 123 5.67 -6.46 -19.22
N ILE A 124 5.87 -5.86 -20.39
CA ILE A 124 5.17 -6.15 -21.66
C ILE A 124 5.67 -7.42 -22.36
N SER A 125 6.87 -7.93 -22.06
CA SER A 125 7.36 -9.15 -22.71
C SER A 125 7.15 -10.40 -21.83
N HIS A 126 6.69 -11.48 -22.46
CA HIS A 126 6.53 -12.79 -21.82
C HIS A 126 7.84 -13.32 -21.18
N ARG A 127 8.99 -12.80 -21.62
CA ARG A 127 10.31 -13.07 -21.05
C ARG A 127 10.56 -12.31 -19.74
N GLU A 128 10.12 -11.06 -19.63
CA GLU A 128 10.25 -10.26 -18.42
C GLU A 128 9.26 -10.69 -17.33
N ALA A 129 8.04 -11.08 -17.71
CA ALA A 129 7.04 -11.64 -16.79
C ALA A 129 7.56 -12.89 -16.07
N LYS A 130 8.27 -13.78 -16.78
CA LYS A 130 8.93 -14.97 -16.21
C LYS A 130 10.06 -14.66 -15.23
N MET A 131 10.56 -13.43 -15.18
CA MET A 131 11.61 -13.01 -14.23
C MET A 131 11.05 -12.36 -12.97
N ILE A 132 9.73 -12.17 -12.87
CA ILE A 132 9.10 -11.63 -11.67
C ILE A 132 8.76 -12.80 -10.76
N GLU A 133 9.46 -12.89 -9.64
CA GLU A 133 9.16 -13.87 -8.61
C GLU A 133 7.83 -13.54 -7.91
N PHE A 134 7.12 -14.58 -7.46
CA PHE A 134 5.88 -14.43 -6.66
C PHE A 134 6.11 -13.57 -5.41
N SER A 135 7.31 -13.65 -4.84
CA SER A 135 7.78 -12.87 -3.69
C SER A 135 7.93 -11.37 -3.98
N ALA A 136 8.00 -10.95 -5.24
CA ALA A 136 8.18 -9.54 -5.61
C ALA A 136 6.96 -8.68 -5.25
N TYR A 137 5.75 -9.24 -5.35
CA TYR A 137 4.50 -8.55 -5.03
C TYR A 137 4.37 -8.20 -3.53
N PRO A 138 4.48 -9.14 -2.58
CA PRO A 138 4.49 -8.81 -1.15
C PRO A 138 5.67 -7.90 -0.79
N GLN A 139 6.86 -8.08 -1.39
CA GLN A 139 8.01 -7.20 -1.16
C GLN A 139 7.78 -5.76 -1.63
N ALA A 140 7.02 -5.57 -2.72
CA ALA A 140 6.69 -4.24 -3.23
C ALA A 140 5.77 -3.46 -2.27
N VAL A 141 4.89 -4.16 -1.56
CA VAL A 141 3.91 -3.54 -0.65
C VAL A 141 4.30 -3.56 0.83
N GLU A 142 5.21 -4.45 1.24
CA GLU A 142 5.72 -4.56 2.62
C GLU A 142 6.17 -3.22 3.23
N PRO A 143 6.84 -2.29 2.51
CA PRO A 143 7.23 -1.00 3.06
C PRO A 143 6.07 -0.14 3.57
N PHE A 144 4.83 -0.40 3.12
CA PHE A 144 3.63 0.33 3.52
C PHE A 144 2.96 -0.24 4.79
N LEU A 145 3.41 -1.38 5.32
CA LEU A 145 2.91 -1.90 6.61
C LEU A 145 3.17 -0.92 7.76
N LYS A 146 4.26 -0.15 7.70
CA LYS A 146 4.53 0.93 8.67
C LYS A 146 3.47 2.03 8.65
N ASP A 147 2.89 2.29 7.47
CA ASP A 147 1.86 3.31 7.29
C ASP A 147 0.52 2.84 7.88
N VAL A 148 0.21 1.54 7.78
CA VAL A 148 -0.92 0.93 8.51
C VAL A 148 -0.76 1.13 10.01
N ALA A 149 0.44 0.85 10.56
CA ALA A 149 0.70 1.03 11.98
C ALA A 149 0.60 2.49 12.43
N LEU A 150 1.01 3.44 11.57
CA LEU A 150 0.88 4.87 11.81
C LEU A 150 -0.59 5.30 11.84
N VAL A 151 -1.39 4.90 10.86
CA VAL A 151 -2.83 5.19 10.80
C VAL A 151 -3.55 4.61 12.01
N ALA A 152 -3.23 3.37 12.39
CA ALA A 152 -3.84 2.70 13.53
C ALA A 152 -3.59 3.39 14.89
N ARG A 153 -2.55 4.22 14.96
CA ARG A 153 -2.14 4.96 16.18
C ARG A 153 -2.67 6.38 16.22
N LEU A 154 -3.35 6.85 15.18
CA LEU A 154 -3.96 8.17 15.19
C LEU A 154 -5.03 8.24 16.29
N PRO A 155 -5.08 9.32 17.09
CA PRO A 155 -6.05 9.50 18.18
C PRO A 155 -7.45 9.90 17.66
N VAL A 156 -7.88 9.28 16.57
CA VAL A 156 -9.11 9.61 15.85
C VAL A 156 -10.02 8.39 15.86
N LYS A 157 -11.33 8.63 16.00
CA LYS A 157 -12.34 7.58 15.82
C LYS A 157 -12.22 6.97 14.42
N SER A 158 -12.47 5.67 14.31
CA SER A 158 -12.38 4.93 13.04
C SER A 158 -10.96 4.81 12.47
N SER A 159 -9.92 5.14 13.25
CA SER A 159 -8.52 4.90 12.85
C SER A 159 -8.23 3.40 12.70
N ALA A 160 -8.81 2.56 13.56
CA ALA A 160 -8.73 1.10 13.43
C ALA A 160 -9.37 0.63 12.13
N LYS A 161 -10.55 1.17 11.77
CA LYS A 161 -11.21 0.89 10.48
C LYS A 161 -10.35 1.29 9.29
N ALA A 162 -9.85 2.52 9.28
CA ALA A 162 -9.05 3.05 8.17
C ALA A 162 -7.74 2.26 7.99
N ALA A 163 -7.07 1.90 9.09
CA ALA A 163 -5.89 1.04 9.05
C ALA A 163 -6.21 -0.38 8.58
N PHE A 164 -7.35 -0.94 9.02
CA PHE A 164 -7.80 -2.26 8.59
C PHE A 164 -8.06 -2.31 7.09
N GLU A 165 -8.79 -1.32 6.56
CA GLU A 165 -9.10 -1.21 5.12
C GLU A 165 -7.81 -1.00 4.30
N LEU A 166 -6.89 -0.17 4.78
CA LEU A 166 -5.58 0.00 4.13
C LEU A 166 -4.80 -1.32 4.10
N LEU A 167 -4.75 -2.06 5.22
CA LEU A 167 -4.06 -3.35 5.28
C LEU A 167 -4.69 -4.37 4.33
N LEU A 168 -6.02 -4.41 4.25
CA LEU A 168 -6.73 -5.28 3.32
C LEU A 168 -6.37 -4.97 1.87
N THR A 169 -6.24 -3.69 1.51
CA THR A 169 -5.72 -3.29 0.19
C THR A 169 -4.28 -3.78 -0.02
N LEU A 170 -3.36 -3.55 0.92
CA LEU A 170 -1.98 -4.03 0.79
C LEU A 170 -1.91 -5.54 0.60
N VAL A 171 -2.75 -6.27 1.33
CA VAL A 171 -2.87 -7.73 1.22
C VAL A 171 -3.35 -8.13 -0.18
N ARG A 172 -4.34 -7.45 -0.77
CA ARG A 172 -4.79 -7.72 -2.15
C ARG A 172 -3.73 -7.41 -3.19
N GLU A 173 -3.09 -6.24 -3.09
CA GLU A 173 -2.01 -5.83 -4.00
C GLU A 173 -0.76 -6.73 -3.89
N SER A 174 -0.63 -7.48 -2.79
CA SER A 174 0.43 -8.47 -2.65
C SER A 174 0.18 -9.73 -3.48
N ILE A 175 -1.03 -9.98 -3.99
CA ILE A 175 -1.40 -11.18 -4.74
C ILE A 175 -1.14 -10.91 -6.23
N PRO A 176 -0.31 -11.70 -6.92
CA PRO A 176 -0.10 -11.52 -8.35
C PRO A 176 -1.30 -11.96 -9.17
N SER A 177 -1.37 -11.44 -10.41
CA SER A 177 -2.29 -11.96 -11.41
C SER A 177 -1.93 -13.39 -11.84
N SER A 178 -2.93 -14.13 -12.30
CA SER A 178 -2.83 -15.53 -12.76
C SER A 178 -1.78 -15.78 -13.85
N GLU A 179 -1.36 -14.73 -14.56
CA GLU A 179 -0.33 -14.80 -15.61
C GLU A 179 1.12 -14.94 -15.07
N ASN A 180 1.35 -14.71 -13.78
CA ASN A 180 2.68 -14.69 -13.14
C ASN A 180 2.87 -15.77 -12.05
N ALA A 181 2.05 -16.84 -12.07
CA ALA A 181 2.07 -17.89 -11.06
C ALA A 181 3.20 -18.93 -11.28
N TYR A 182 4.44 -18.59 -10.91
CA TYR A 182 5.45 -19.59 -10.56
C TYR A 182 5.81 -19.45 -9.08
N CYS A 183 5.53 -20.50 -8.31
CA CYS A 183 5.55 -20.54 -6.86
C CYS A 183 6.96 -20.34 -6.29
N ASP A 184 7.14 -19.32 -5.44
CA ASP A 184 8.24 -19.28 -4.49
C ASP A 184 7.76 -18.89 -3.08
N TRP A 185 8.43 -19.44 -2.08
CA TRP A 185 8.11 -19.47 -0.65
C TRP A 185 8.42 -18.14 0.08
N GLY A 186 8.46 -17.02 -0.64
CA GLY A 186 8.92 -15.73 -0.12
C GLY A 186 7.86 -14.89 0.61
N ARG A 187 6.71 -15.46 0.97
CA ARG A 187 5.55 -14.73 1.49
C ARG A 187 5.31 -14.78 2.97
N ASP A 188 5.80 -15.84 3.61
CA ASP A 188 5.45 -16.15 5.00
C ASP A 188 5.67 -14.99 5.95
N ARG A 189 6.75 -14.22 5.76
CA ARG A 189 7.03 -13.05 6.62
C ARG A 189 5.97 -11.97 6.47
N PHE A 190 5.61 -11.63 5.23
CA PHE A 190 4.58 -10.63 4.95
C PHE A 190 3.23 -11.12 5.47
N ASP A 191 2.82 -12.34 5.10
CA ASP A 191 1.52 -12.88 5.45
C ASP A 191 1.36 -13.02 6.98
N LYS A 192 2.38 -13.50 7.71
CA LYS A 192 2.36 -13.54 9.20
C LYS A 192 2.27 -12.16 9.83
N THR A 193 2.99 -11.18 9.30
CA THR A 193 2.97 -9.81 9.83
C THR A 193 1.61 -9.16 9.58
N ALA A 194 1.10 -9.31 8.36
CA ALA A 194 -0.19 -8.78 7.96
C ALA A 194 -1.34 -9.43 8.74
N ASP A 195 -1.32 -10.76 8.95
CA ASP A 195 -2.34 -11.46 9.73
C ASP A 195 -2.36 -10.99 11.19
N ALA A 196 -1.19 -10.92 11.85
CA ALA A 196 -1.10 -10.42 13.22
C ALA A 196 -1.61 -8.97 13.36
N MET A 197 -1.27 -8.10 12.40
CA MET A 197 -1.77 -6.72 12.37
C MET A 197 -3.29 -6.68 12.13
N MET A 198 -3.78 -7.50 11.21
CA MET A 198 -5.20 -7.55 10.85
C MET A 198 -6.04 -8.06 12.01
N ALA A 199 -5.59 -9.07 12.76
CA ALA A 199 -6.24 -9.57 13.96
C ALA A 199 -6.34 -8.52 15.07
N VAL A 200 -5.27 -7.75 15.31
CA VAL A 200 -5.28 -6.64 16.29
C VAL A 200 -6.26 -5.54 15.85
N LEU A 201 -6.23 -5.15 14.58
CA LEU A 201 -7.12 -4.13 14.04
C LEU A 201 -8.58 -4.58 14.04
N ALA A 202 -8.85 -5.85 13.75
CA ALA A 202 -10.16 -6.47 13.82
C ALA A 202 -10.75 -6.36 15.25
N LYS A 203 -9.97 -6.69 16.29
CA LYS A 203 -10.41 -6.55 17.69
C LYS A 203 -10.77 -5.11 18.03
N ARG A 204 -9.86 -4.16 17.74
CA ARG A 204 -10.09 -2.73 18.01
C ARG A 204 -11.29 -2.19 17.24
N ARG A 205 -11.46 -2.58 15.99
CA ARG A 205 -12.62 -2.19 15.18
C ARG A 205 -13.92 -2.74 15.77
N LYS A 206 -13.94 -3.98 16.27
CA LYS A 206 -15.08 -4.54 17.00
C LYS A 206 -15.44 -3.69 18.22
N GLU A 207 -14.45 -3.27 18.99
CA GLU A 207 -14.63 -2.43 20.18
C GLU A 207 -15.17 -1.04 19.82
N GLU A 208 -14.67 -0.44 18.72
CA GLU A 208 -15.09 0.89 18.27
C GLU A 208 -16.48 0.90 17.60
N GLU A 209 -16.80 -0.10 16.78
CA GLU A 209 -18.00 -0.14 15.94
C GLU A 209 -19.13 -1.01 16.53
N GLY A 210 -18.80 -1.98 17.39
CA GLY A 210 -19.76 -2.94 17.97
C GLY A 210 -20.55 -3.69 16.89
N GLU A 211 -21.88 -3.67 17.01
CA GLU A 211 -22.81 -4.33 16.08
C GLU A 211 -22.77 -3.76 14.65
N ARG A 212 -22.24 -2.54 14.46
CA ARG A 212 -22.16 -1.94 13.11
C ARG A 212 -21.09 -2.60 12.24
N TRP A 213 -20.18 -3.34 12.86
CA TRP A 213 -19.10 -3.97 12.15
C TRP A 213 -19.52 -5.26 11.46
N LYS A 214 -19.46 -5.26 10.13
CA LYS A 214 -19.82 -6.38 9.25
C LYS A 214 -18.72 -7.44 9.13
N TYR A 215 -18.21 -7.94 10.26
CA TYR A 215 -17.09 -8.90 10.27
C TYR A 215 -17.40 -10.21 9.52
N ARG A 216 -18.68 -10.60 9.41
CA ARG A 216 -19.13 -11.77 8.63
C ARG A 216 -18.88 -11.61 7.13
N GLU A 217 -19.13 -10.41 6.60
CA GLU A 217 -18.89 -10.08 5.19
C GLU A 217 -17.40 -10.08 4.88
N VAL A 218 -16.60 -9.47 5.78
CA VAL A 218 -15.13 -9.45 5.66
C VAL A 218 -14.54 -10.87 5.72
N LEU A 219 -15.02 -11.71 6.64
CA LEU A 219 -14.59 -13.11 6.73
C LEU A 219 -14.92 -13.90 5.45
N ALA A 220 -16.09 -13.68 4.87
CA ALA A 220 -16.46 -14.31 3.60
C ALA A 220 -15.51 -13.90 2.48
N GLU A 221 -15.23 -12.60 2.36
CA GLU A 221 -14.31 -12.07 1.35
C GLU A 221 -12.87 -12.60 1.50
N LEU A 222 -12.37 -12.75 2.73
CA LEU A 222 -11.08 -13.37 3.00
C LEU A 222 -11.07 -14.85 2.56
N LYS A 223 -12.13 -15.60 2.84
CA LYS A 223 -12.25 -17.01 2.43
C LYS A 223 -12.33 -17.17 0.93
N ASP A 224 -13.07 -16.28 0.25
CA ASP A 224 -13.18 -16.28 -1.21
C ASP A 224 -11.82 -16.01 -1.84
N THR A 225 -11.10 -14.99 -1.36
CA THR A 225 -9.73 -14.67 -1.82
C THR A 225 -8.78 -15.86 -1.64
N LEU A 226 -8.83 -16.54 -0.49
CA LEU A 226 -8.06 -17.76 -0.25
C LEU A 226 -8.42 -18.88 -1.23
N GLY A 227 -9.70 -19.01 -1.57
CA GLY A 227 -10.19 -19.94 -2.58
C GLY A 227 -9.59 -19.66 -3.95
N ASP A 228 -9.60 -18.41 -4.38
CA ASP A 228 -9.04 -17.97 -5.66
C ASP A 228 -7.53 -18.19 -5.72
N MET A 229 -6.80 -17.83 -4.65
CA MET A 229 -5.38 -18.10 -4.51
C MET A 229 -5.03 -19.58 -4.63
N ARG A 230 -5.86 -20.46 -4.05
CA ARG A 230 -5.65 -21.91 -4.13
C ARG A 230 -5.96 -22.45 -5.53
N ASN A 231 -7.11 -22.06 -6.10
CA ASN A 231 -7.65 -22.68 -7.30
C ASN A 231 -7.05 -22.10 -8.59
N GLU A 232 -6.77 -20.80 -8.63
CA GLU A 232 -6.28 -20.10 -9.82
C GLU A 232 -4.76 -19.97 -9.85
N LEU A 233 -4.14 -19.78 -8.69
CA LEU A 233 -2.68 -19.56 -8.57
C LEU A 233 -1.92 -20.80 -8.10
N GLY A 234 -2.63 -21.88 -7.75
CA GLY A 234 -2.03 -23.13 -7.27
C GLY A 234 -1.28 -22.99 -5.94
N LEU A 235 -1.62 -21.99 -5.12
CA LEU A 235 -0.93 -21.72 -3.86
C LEU A 235 -1.43 -22.67 -2.78
N GLU A 236 -0.59 -23.63 -2.43
CA GLU A 236 -0.84 -24.54 -1.32
C GLU A 236 -0.26 -24.00 0.00
N PHE A 237 -1.13 -23.53 0.88
CA PHE A 237 -0.76 -23.12 2.24
C PHE A 237 -0.62 -24.35 3.15
N LYS A 238 0.58 -24.96 3.16
CA LYS A 238 0.83 -26.24 3.88
C LYS A 238 0.98 -26.09 5.40
N GLU A 239 1.55 -25.00 5.89
CA GLU A 239 1.85 -24.83 7.33
C GLU A 239 1.12 -23.68 8.01
N TYR A 240 0.72 -22.64 7.27
CA TYR A 240 -0.04 -21.51 7.81
C TYR A 240 -1.14 -21.13 6.82
N PRO A 241 -2.44 -21.30 7.16
CA PRO A 241 -3.49 -20.77 6.33
C PRO A 241 -3.33 -19.25 6.26
N TRP A 242 -3.33 -18.72 5.04
CA TRP A 242 -3.29 -17.28 4.81
C TRP A 242 -4.39 -16.58 5.61
N MET A 243 -4.02 -15.55 6.38
CA MET A 243 -4.90 -14.84 7.31
C MET A 243 -5.61 -15.76 8.32
N GLY A 244 -4.93 -16.82 8.76
CA GLY A 244 -5.48 -17.85 9.65
C GLY A 244 -5.87 -17.34 11.03
N GLU A 245 -5.05 -16.50 11.66
CA GLU A 245 -5.34 -15.93 12.98
C GLU A 245 -6.58 -15.02 12.91
N THR A 246 -6.60 -14.12 11.92
CA THR A 246 -7.72 -13.20 11.70
C THR A 246 -9.02 -13.95 11.40
N SER A 247 -8.95 -14.98 10.54
CA SER A 247 -10.13 -15.78 10.18
C SER A 247 -10.68 -16.53 11.38
N ALA A 248 -9.82 -17.23 12.14
CA ALA A 248 -10.23 -17.95 13.35
C ALA A 248 -10.83 -17.01 14.40
N LEU A 249 -10.25 -15.82 14.57
CA LEU A 249 -10.78 -14.78 15.45
C LEU A 249 -12.19 -14.37 15.02
N MET A 250 -12.41 -14.09 13.73
CA MET A 250 -13.74 -13.71 13.22
C MET A 250 -14.76 -14.84 13.35
N GLU A 251 -14.37 -16.08 13.07
CA GLU A 251 -15.20 -17.27 13.25
C GLU A 251 -15.63 -17.48 14.71
N SER A 252 -14.76 -17.17 15.67
CA SER A 252 -15.12 -17.24 17.08
C SER A 252 -16.27 -16.29 17.43
N TRP A 253 -16.31 -15.10 16.81
CA TRP A 253 -17.40 -14.15 16.99
C TRP A 253 -18.68 -14.58 16.29
N VAL A 254 -18.56 -15.14 15.08
CA VAL A 254 -19.71 -15.74 14.36
C VAL A 254 -20.43 -16.75 15.24
N SER A 255 -19.64 -17.62 15.90
CA SER A 255 -20.13 -18.70 16.75
C SER A 255 -20.77 -18.16 18.03
N ALA A 256 -20.09 -17.23 18.72
CA ALA A 256 -20.61 -16.60 19.94
C ALA A 256 -21.94 -15.87 19.72
N ASP A 257 -22.08 -15.17 18.59
CA ASP A 257 -23.33 -14.48 18.22
C ASP A 257 -24.43 -15.47 17.78
N GLY A 258 -24.07 -16.67 17.33
CA GLY A 258 -25.01 -17.74 16.96
C GLY A 258 -25.62 -18.45 18.17
N ASP A 259 -24.85 -18.61 19.25
CA ASP A 259 -25.33 -19.26 20.48
C ASP A 259 -26.20 -18.34 21.35
N SER A 260 -26.02 -17.01 21.27
CA SER A 260 -26.84 -16.04 22.02
C SER A 260 -28.30 -15.98 21.56
N THR A 261 -28.62 -16.44 20.34
CA THR A 261 -29.98 -16.44 19.78
C THR A 261 -30.80 -17.68 20.11
N LYS A 262 -30.20 -18.72 20.72
CA LYS A 262 -30.89 -19.97 21.09
C LYS A 262 -31.36 -20.03 22.56
N GLY A 263 -31.07 -19.00 23.36
CA GLY A 263 -31.31 -19.00 24.82
C GLY A 263 -32.56 -18.28 25.33
N THR A 264 -33.38 -17.70 24.45
CA THR A 264 -34.61 -16.97 24.83
C THR A 264 -35.82 -17.41 24.01
N SER A 265 -36.20 -18.68 24.13
CA SER A 265 -37.51 -19.19 23.68
C SER A 265 -38.15 -20.00 24.78
#